data_AF-A0AAW4WQQ5-F1
#
_entry.id   AF-A0AAW4WQQ5-F1
#
_cell.length_a   1.000
_cell.length_b   1.000
_cell.length_c   1.000
_cell.angle_alpha   90.00
_cell.angle_beta   90.00
_cell.angle_gamma   90.00
#
_symmetry.space_group_name_H-M   'P 1'
#
loop_
_entity.id
_entity.type
_entity.pdbx_description
1 polymer ?
#
loop_
_entity_poly.entity_id
_entity_poly.type
_entity_poly.pdbx_seq_one_letter_code
_entity_poly.pdbx_strand_id
1 'polypeptide(L)'
;NGSCPQMKNAAGYVARWEQIKDGNYGLLLWGRVGTGKSYFAGCIANALMEQEVPVCMTNFAAILNDLAASFAGRNEYISRL
;
A
#
# COMPACT_ATOMS: atom_id res chain seq x y z
N ASN A 1 -21.27 0.28 17.77
CA ASN A 1 -22.17 0.34 16.60
C ASN A 1 -21.40 0.68 15.34
N GLY A 2 -20.43 -0.18 14.99
CA GLY A 2 -19.37 0.07 14.01
C GLY A 2 -19.76 -0.22 12.56
N SER A 3 -20.86 0.37 12.08
CA SER A 3 -21.14 0.34 10.64
C SER A 3 -20.38 1.47 9.99
N CYS A 4 -19.13 1.22 9.60
CA CYS A 4 -18.36 2.11 8.75
C CYS A 4 -18.78 1.83 7.29
N PRO A 5 -19.49 2.73 6.59
CA PRO A 5 -19.94 2.50 5.21
C PRO A 5 -18.81 2.04 4.28
N GLN A 6 -17.59 2.51 4.55
CA GLN A 6 -16.37 2.18 3.83
C GLN A 6 -15.97 0.70 3.95
N MET A 7 -16.34 -0.02 5.03
CA MET A 7 -16.03 -1.45 5.19
C MET A 7 -16.63 -2.31 4.07
N LYS A 8 -17.78 -1.92 3.49
CA LYS A 8 -18.35 -2.61 2.33
C LYS A 8 -17.44 -2.52 1.11
N ASN A 9 -16.77 -1.40 0.92
CA ASN A 9 -15.81 -1.21 -0.17
C ASN A 9 -14.53 -2.01 0.06
N ALA A 10 -14.04 -2.10 1.30
CA ALA A 10 -12.90 -2.98 1.63
C ALA A 10 -13.25 -4.45 1.39
N ALA A 11 -14.39 -4.93 1.89
CA ALA A 11 -14.82 -6.31 1.68
C ALA A 11 -14.96 -6.63 0.18
N GLY A 12 -15.52 -5.72 -0.60
CA GLY A 12 -15.63 -5.88 -2.05
C GLY A 12 -14.30 -5.77 -2.81
N TYR A 13 -13.29 -5.11 -2.24
CA TYR A 13 -11.93 -5.07 -2.79
C TYR A 13 -11.24 -6.42 -2.56
N VAL A 14 -11.27 -6.91 -1.31
CA VAL A 14 -10.66 -8.19 -0.93
C VAL A 14 -11.32 -9.36 -1.67
N ALA A 15 -12.66 -9.41 -1.71
CA ALA A 15 -13.40 -10.49 -2.37
C ALA A 15 -13.15 -10.58 -3.89
N ARG A 16 -12.67 -9.52 -4.54
CA ARG A 16 -12.39 -9.46 -5.98
C ARG A 16 -10.92 -9.24 -6.28
N TRP A 17 -10.05 -9.58 -5.33
CA TRP A 17 -8.61 -9.32 -5.43
C TRP A 17 -8.00 -9.79 -6.76
N GLU A 18 -8.29 -11.02 -7.20
CA GLU A 18 -7.76 -11.55 -8.46
C GLU A 18 -8.14 -10.70 -9.69
N GLN A 19 -9.39 -10.24 -9.77
CA GLN A 19 -9.86 -9.39 -10.87
C GLN A 19 -9.23 -8.00 -10.82
N ILE A 20 -9.07 -7.45 -9.62
CA ILE A 20 -8.45 -6.14 -9.39
C ILE A 20 -6.97 -6.18 -9.78
N LYS A 21 -6.27 -7.25 -9.40
CA LYS A 21 -4.87 -7.49 -9.72
C LYS A 21 -4.67 -7.67 -11.23
N ASP A 22 -5.47 -8.52 -11.88
CA ASP A 22 -5.41 -8.76 -13.33
C ASP A 22 -5.70 -7.48 -14.13
N GLY A 23 -6.67 -6.68 -13.68
CA GLY A 23 -6.99 -5.39 -14.28
C GLY A 23 -6.07 -4.23 -13.89
N ASN A 24 -5.07 -4.44 -13.04
CA ASN A 24 -4.17 -3.41 -12.50
C ASN A 24 -4.91 -2.22 -11.85
N TYR A 25 -6.01 -2.51 -11.13
CA TYR A 25 -6.78 -1.52 -10.40
C TYR A 25 -6.28 -1.37 -8.95
N GLY A 26 -6.57 -0.23 -8.32
CA GLY A 26 -6.25 0.04 -6.93
C GLY A 26 -7.31 0.87 -6.22
N LEU A 27 -7.18 0.99 -4.89
CA LEU A 27 -8.10 1.76 -4.05
C LEU A 27 -7.40 3.01 -3.48
N LEU A 28 -7.97 4.19 -3.76
CA LEU A 28 -7.51 5.44 -3.16
C LEU A 28 -8.32 5.76 -1.89
N LEU A 29 -7.64 5.78 -0.75
CA LEU A 29 -8.21 6.25 0.52
C LEU A 29 -7.85 7.73 0.73
N TRP A 30 -8.86 8.59 0.73
CA TRP A 30 -8.68 10.05 0.78
C TRP A 30 -9.45 10.67 1.95
N GLY A 31 -8.95 11.79 2.49
CA GLY A 31 -9.58 12.54 3.58
C GLY A 31 -8.60 13.20 4.54
N ARG A 32 -9.11 13.91 5.56
CA ARG A 32 -8.31 14.65 6.55
C ARG A 32 -7.29 13.76 7.30
N VAL A 33 -6.22 14.37 7.81
CA VAL A 33 -5.25 13.67 8.67
C VAL A 33 -5.94 13.17 9.94
N GLY A 34 -5.53 12.00 10.45
CA GLY A 34 -6.08 11.41 11.68
C GLY A 34 -7.40 10.65 11.52
N THR A 35 -7.97 10.54 10.32
CA THR A 35 -9.27 9.87 10.09
C THR A 35 -9.15 8.35 9.85
N GLY A 36 -8.06 7.71 10.27
CA GLY A 36 -7.93 6.25 10.22
C GLY A 36 -7.68 5.62 8.83
N LYS A 37 -7.26 6.39 7.81
CA LYS A 37 -7.00 5.85 6.46
C LYS A 37 -5.94 4.74 6.44
N SER A 38 -4.80 4.96 7.09
CA SER A 38 -3.73 3.95 7.18
C SER A 38 -4.15 2.72 7.97
N TYR A 39 -4.97 2.91 9.01
CA TYR A 39 -5.56 1.80 9.76
C TYR A 39 -6.49 0.96 8.85
N PHE A 40 -7.34 1.62 8.06
CA PHE A 40 -8.22 0.95 7.12
C PHE A 40 -7.47 0.20 6.00
N ALA A 41 -6.40 0.77 5.47
CA ALA A 41 -5.49 0.06 4.55
C ALA A 41 -4.89 -1.19 5.23
N GLY A 42 -4.51 -1.09 6.51
CA GLY A 42 -4.06 -2.21 7.32
C GLY A 42 -5.12 -3.30 7.48
N CYS A 43 -6.40 -2.95 7.67
CA CYS A 43 -7.48 -3.94 7.72
C CYS A 43 -7.64 -4.70 6.39
N ILE A 44 -7.52 -4.01 5.25
CA ILE A 44 -7.53 -4.67 3.92
C ILE A 44 -6.32 -5.59 3.79
N ALA A 45 -5.13 -5.13 4.19
CA ALA A 45 -3.91 -5.91 4.17
C ALA A 45 -4.05 -7.19 4.99
N ASN A 46 -4.58 -7.11 6.20
CA ASN A 46 -4.80 -8.27 7.07
C ASN A 46 -5.75 -9.28 6.42
N ALA A 47 -6.86 -8.83 5.85
CA ALA A 47 -7.81 -9.70 5.17
C ALA A 47 -7.23 -10.37 3.91
N LEU A 48 -6.31 -9.71 3.19
CA LEU A 48 -5.58 -10.32 2.08
C LEU A 48 -4.55 -11.35 2.58
N MET A 49 -3.85 -11.07 3.68
CA MET A 49 -2.92 -12.03 4.29
C MET A 49 -3.63 -13.29 4.79
N GLU A 50 -4.87 -13.18 5.30
CA GLU A 50 -5.72 -14.33 5.65
C GLU A 50 -6.06 -15.23 4.45
N GLN A 51 -5.95 -14.69 3.22
CA GLN A 51 -6.10 -15.43 1.96
C GLN A 51 -4.74 -15.82 1.35
N GLU A 52 -3.66 -15.77 2.14
CA GLU A 52 -2.29 -16.10 1.71
C GLU A 52 -1.73 -15.18 0.61
N VAL A 53 -2.32 -14.00 0.43
CA VAL A 53 -1.80 -12.98 -0.50
C VAL A 53 -0.67 -12.21 0.20
N PRO A 54 0.53 -12.13 -0.40
CA PRO A 54 1.62 -11.34 0.17
C PRO A 54 1.28 -9.84 0.08
N VAL A 55 1.45 -9.13 1.19
CA VAL A 55 1.19 -7.68 1.27
C VAL A 55 2.44 -6.93 1.76
N CYS A 56 2.67 -5.75 1.20
CA CYS A 56 3.68 -4.80 1.67
C CYS A 56 3.01 -3.51 2.11
N MET A 57 3.31 -3.04 3.31
CA MET A 57 2.89 -1.73 3.80
C MET A 57 4.12 -0.83 3.92
N THR A 58 4.07 0.33 3.26
CA THR A 58 5.18 1.28 3.21
C THR A 58 4.67 2.71 3.38
N ASN A 59 5.59 3.66 3.48
CA ASN A 59 5.31 5.08 3.52
C ASN A 59 6.30 5.85 2.64
N PHE A 60 5.95 7.09 2.30
CA PHE A 60 6.78 7.90 1.41
C PHE A 60 8.20 8.14 1.95
N ALA A 61 8.39 8.28 3.26
CA ALA A 61 9.73 8.47 3.83
C ALA A 61 10.61 7.22 3.64
N ALA A 62 10.07 6.03 3.86
CA ALA A 62 10.77 4.77 3.61
C ALA A 62 11.13 4.62 2.12
N ILE A 63 10.17 4.86 1.22
CA ILE A 63 10.41 4.80 -0.23
C ILE A 63 11.52 5.78 -0.64
N LEU A 64 11.48 7.02 -0.14
CA LEU A 64 12.49 8.03 -0.46
C LEU A 64 13.87 7.65 0.08
N ASN A 65 13.94 7.09 1.29
CA ASN A 65 15.20 6.64 1.88
C ASN A 65 15.81 5.47 1.07
N ASP A 66 15.01 4.49 0.67
CA ASP A 66 15.46 3.34 -0.13
C ASP A 66 15.93 3.78 -1.52
N LEU A 67 15.20 4.72 -2.14
CA LEU A 67 15.62 5.34 -3.40
C LEU A 67 16.95 6.07 -3.22
N ALA A 68 17.08 6.94 -2.22
CA ALA A 68 18.29 7.71 -1.96
C ALA A 68 19.50 6.79 -1.70
N ALA A 69 19.34 5.72 -0.91
CA ALA A 69 20.37 4.72 -0.69
C ALA A 69 20.79 4.01 -1.99
N SER A 70 19.83 3.70 -2.86
CA SER A 70 20.07 3.11 -4.19
C SER A 70 20.82 4.04 -5.16
N PHE A 71 20.80 5.35 -4.91
CA PHE A 71 21.59 6.34 -5.66
C PHE A 71 22.96 6.58 -5.05
N ALA A 72 23.08 6.52 -3.72
CA ALA A 72 24.35 6.69 -3.02
C ALA A 72 25.42 5.67 -3.49
N GLY A 73 25.02 4.42 -3.77
CA GLY A 73 25.91 3.39 -4.34
C GLY A 73 26.25 3.53 -5.82
N ARG A 74 25.59 4.43 -6.57
CA ARG A 74 25.90 4.72 -7.99
C ARG A 74 26.88 5.88 -8.20
N ASN A 75 27.13 6.70 -7.17
CA ASN A 75 28.08 7.81 -7.27
C ASN A 75 29.56 7.38 -7.31
N GLU A 76 29.88 6.15 -6.92
CA GLU A 76 31.26 5.61 -7.04
C GLU A 76 31.67 5.32 -8.49
N TYR A 77 30.72 5.21 -9.43
CA TYR A 77 31.01 4.98 -10.85
C TYR A 77 31.06 6.26 -11.68
N ILE A 78 30.39 7.35 -11.26
CA ILE A 78 30.32 8.61 -12.03
C ILE A 78 31.59 9.47 -11.86
N SER A 79 32.41 9.21 -10.85
CA SER A 79 33.69 9.91 -10.62
C SER A 79 34.90 9.26 -11.33
N ARG A 80 34.67 8.23 -12.15
CA ARG A 80 35.70 7.57 -12.98
C ARG A 80 35.49 7.77 -14.50
N LEU A 81 34.62 8.69 -14.91
CA LEU A 81 34.50 9.18 -16.28
C LEU A 81 35.12 10.57 -16.40
#